data_AF-A0A3B8JEB1-F1
#
_entry.id   AF-A0A3B8JEB1-F1
#
_cell.length_a   1.000
_cell.length_b   1.000
_cell.length_c   1.000
_cell.angle_alpha   90.00
_cell.angle_beta   90.00
_cell.angle_gamma   90.00
#
_symmetry.space_group_name_H-M   'P 1'
#
loop_
_entity.id
_entity.type
_entity.pdbx_description
1 polymer ?
#
loop_
_entity_poly.entity_id
_entity_poly.type
_entity_poly.pdbx_seq_one_letter_code
_entity_poly.pdbx_strand_id
1 'polypeptide(L)'
;ERSKLKDVLQQLRQQRTPSFLRLQKTLHGDRYPELKHSLQAWLAHPNYTEIGNLRVLQVLPDLLLPFICSLLLHPGWLLGTTAEAGGLTLMPLEDEQGLNQQLQEGSHLLHDLRKRIKAVRYQAEFFSEFYDTDYAQRIEEFRAMQEILGQLQDQAVLSQFLERTLKSNLAQVLPSIAHQLQQDQATFWQRWQPLQQRYLDSEFRQSLRSLLTTPN
;
A
#
# COMPACT_ATOMS: atom_id res chain seq x y z
N GLU A 1 19.39 -6.50 -25.27
CA GLU A 1 18.99 -6.14 -23.89
C GLU A 1 20.09 -5.48 -23.06
N ARG A 2 21.25 -6.13 -22.79
CA ARG A 2 22.32 -5.56 -21.94
C ARG A 2 22.74 -4.13 -22.26
N SER A 3 22.84 -3.76 -23.54
CA SER A 3 23.16 -2.36 -23.93
C SER A 3 22.09 -1.38 -23.47
N LYS A 4 20.81 -1.72 -23.62
CA LYS A 4 19.69 -0.86 -23.21
C LYS A 4 19.68 -0.66 -21.69
N LEU A 5 20.03 -1.69 -20.92
CA LEU A 5 20.19 -1.57 -19.47
C LEU A 5 21.35 -0.63 -19.07
N LYS A 6 22.43 -0.56 -19.86
CA LYS A 6 23.50 0.44 -19.61
C LYS A 6 22.95 1.86 -19.75
N ASP A 7 22.14 2.12 -20.77
CA ASP A 7 21.51 3.43 -20.99
C ASP A 7 20.61 3.82 -19.80
N VAL A 8 19.80 2.88 -19.32
CA VAL A 8 18.95 3.06 -18.12
C VAL A 8 19.79 3.38 -16.88
N LEU A 9 20.85 2.62 -16.62
CA LEU A 9 21.73 2.82 -15.47
C LEU A 9 22.46 4.17 -15.54
N GLN A 10 22.84 4.62 -16.73
CA GLN A 10 23.44 5.94 -16.94
C GLN A 10 22.46 7.05 -16.59
N GLN A 11 21.20 6.95 -17.04
CA GLN A 11 20.16 7.93 -16.71
C GLN A 11 19.89 7.97 -15.20
N LEU A 12 19.84 6.82 -14.52
CA LEU A 12 19.71 6.77 -13.05
C LEU A 12 20.85 7.48 -12.34
N ARG A 13 22.11 7.28 -12.78
CA ARG A 13 23.27 7.98 -12.21
C ARG A 13 23.17 9.49 -12.39
N GLN A 14 22.73 9.95 -13.57
CA GLN A 14 22.54 11.36 -13.86
C GLN A 14 21.45 11.99 -12.98
N GLN A 15 20.37 11.27 -12.68
CA GLN A 15 19.30 11.75 -11.79
C GLN A 15 19.68 11.72 -10.31
N ARG A 16 20.51 10.76 -9.89
CA ARG A 16 20.90 10.57 -8.49
C ARG A 16 21.67 11.77 -7.94
N THR A 17 22.66 12.27 -8.68
CA THR A 17 23.54 13.36 -8.24
C THR A 17 22.77 14.64 -7.86
N PRO A 18 21.94 15.24 -8.73
CA PRO A 18 21.20 16.45 -8.39
C PRO A 18 20.16 16.20 -7.29
N SER A 19 19.53 15.01 -7.26
CA SER A 19 18.58 14.65 -6.20
C SER A 19 19.27 14.56 -4.84
N PHE A 20 20.48 13.99 -4.78
CA PHE A 20 21.28 13.90 -3.56
C PHE A 20 21.76 15.28 -3.08
N LEU A 21 22.21 16.13 -4.00
CA LEU A 21 22.57 17.52 -3.66
C LEU A 21 21.37 18.30 -3.12
N ARG A 22 20.16 18.10 -3.69
CA ARG A 22 18.93 18.71 -3.18
C ARG A 22 18.61 18.22 -1.77
N LEU A 23 18.71 16.91 -1.52
CA LEU A 23 18.52 16.33 -0.18
C LEU A 23 19.49 16.96 0.84
N GLN A 24 20.78 17.04 0.51
CA GLN A 24 21.78 17.67 1.38
C GLN A 24 21.43 19.13 1.68
N LYS A 25 21.10 19.91 0.65
CA LYS A 25 20.69 21.31 0.84
C LYS A 25 19.46 21.45 1.73
N THR A 26 18.47 20.57 1.58
CA THR A 26 17.26 20.58 2.42
C THR A 26 17.58 20.27 3.88
N LEU A 27 18.42 19.26 4.15
CA LEU A 27 18.74 18.83 5.52
C LEU A 27 19.67 19.82 6.26
N HIS A 28 20.56 20.50 5.54
CA HIS A 28 21.46 21.50 6.12
C HIS A 28 20.89 22.93 6.10
N GLY A 29 19.75 23.15 5.44
CA GLY A 29 19.08 24.45 5.43
C GLY A 29 18.30 24.68 6.72
N ASP A 30 18.18 25.94 7.14
CA ASP A 30 17.64 26.34 8.45
C ASP A 30 16.23 25.83 8.76
N ARG A 31 15.40 25.62 7.73
CA ARG A 31 14.02 25.12 7.88
C ARG A 31 13.95 23.74 8.54
N TYR A 32 14.93 22.87 8.28
CA TYR A 32 14.93 21.51 8.83
C TYR A 32 15.18 21.47 10.35
N PRO A 33 16.24 22.10 10.90
CA PRO A 33 16.43 22.19 12.34
C PRO A 33 15.32 23.02 13.01
N GLU A 34 14.80 24.07 12.36
CA GLU A 34 13.67 24.85 12.88
C GLU A 34 12.40 24.00 13.05
N LEU A 35 12.07 23.17 12.05
CA LEU A 35 10.97 22.21 12.13
C LEU A 35 11.20 21.22 13.28
N LYS A 36 12.40 20.64 13.38
CA LYS A 36 12.75 19.68 14.44
C LYS A 36 12.61 20.31 15.82
N HIS A 37 13.12 21.51 16.01
CA HIS A 37 13.03 22.25 17.26
C HIS A 37 11.57 22.55 17.62
N SER A 38 10.78 23.02 16.64
CA SER A 38 9.36 23.33 16.84
C SER A 38 8.56 22.10 17.26
N LEU A 39 8.80 20.95 16.63
CA LEU A 39 8.16 19.68 17.01
C LEU A 39 8.57 19.23 18.42
N GLN A 40 9.85 19.35 18.78
CA GLN A 40 10.35 19.01 20.12
C GLN A 40 9.77 19.93 21.20
N ALA A 41 9.67 21.23 20.92
CA ALA A 41 9.08 22.20 21.83
C ALA A 41 7.59 21.90 22.07
N TRP A 42 6.84 21.57 21.01
CA TRP A 42 5.44 21.18 21.15
C TRP A 42 5.28 19.86 21.92
N LEU A 43 6.13 18.86 21.68
CA LEU A 43 6.08 17.59 22.41
C LEU A 43 6.39 17.74 23.91
N ALA A 44 7.22 18.72 24.30
CA ALA A 44 7.49 19.01 25.71
C ALA A 44 6.28 19.63 26.43
N HIS A 45 5.51 20.46 25.72
CA HIS A 45 4.33 21.16 26.24
C HIS A 45 3.17 21.11 25.24
N PRO A 46 2.53 19.94 25.06
CA PRO A 46 1.50 19.77 24.06
C PRO A 46 0.22 20.50 24.50
N ASN A 47 -0.36 21.24 23.56
CA ASN A 47 -1.69 21.83 23.74
C ASN A 47 -2.70 20.94 23.01
N TYR A 48 -3.40 20.09 23.76
CA TYR A 48 -4.44 19.22 23.23
C TYR A 48 -5.77 19.97 23.08
N THR A 49 -6.66 19.43 22.23
CA THR A 49 -8.07 19.83 22.19
C THR A 49 -8.82 19.19 23.35
N GLU A 50 -10.06 19.61 23.60
CA GLU A 50 -10.93 19.04 24.66
C GLU A 50 -11.09 17.52 24.56
N ILE A 51 -11.03 16.94 23.36
CA ILE A 51 -11.07 15.49 23.14
C ILE A 51 -9.87 14.78 23.80
N GLY A 52 -8.71 15.45 23.90
CA GLY A 52 -7.53 14.91 24.56
C GLY A 52 -7.69 14.68 26.06
N ASN A 53 -8.74 15.24 26.68
CA ASN A 53 -9.08 14.99 28.08
C ASN A 53 -9.87 13.67 28.28
N LEU A 54 -10.37 13.06 27.21
CA LEU A 54 -11.09 11.80 27.27
C LEU A 54 -10.12 10.62 27.46
N ARG A 55 -10.58 9.55 28.11
CA ARG A 55 -9.76 8.34 28.21
C ARG A 55 -9.66 7.70 26.84
N VAL A 56 -8.45 7.32 26.44
CA VAL A 56 -8.19 6.70 25.14
C VAL A 56 -9.12 5.51 24.87
N LEU A 57 -9.34 4.62 25.84
CA LEU A 57 -10.24 3.47 25.72
C LEU A 57 -11.68 3.84 25.31
N GLN A 58 -12.17 5.01 25.70
CA GLN A 58 -13.53 5.46 25.36
C GLN A 58 -13.63 5.93 23.90
N VAL A 59 -12.53 6.41 23.32
CA VAL A 59 -12.49 6.99 21.97
C VAL A 59 -11.84 6.06 20.95
N LEU A 60 -11.22 4.95 21.37
CA LEU A 60 -10.55 4.00 20.46
C LEU A 60 -11.46 3.49 19.34
N PRO A 61 -12.71 3.04 19.59
CA PRO A 61 -13.60 2.62 18.52
C PRO A 61 -13.89 3.77 17.54
N ASP A 62 -14.10 4.98 18.04
CA ASP A 62 -14.38 6.17 17.24
C ASP A 62 -13.18 6.60 16.37
N LEU A 63 -11.97 6.32 16.84
CA LEU A 63 -10.74 6.56 16.07
C LEU A 63 -10.53 5.49 15.02
N LEU A 64 -10.61 4.20 15.37
CA LEU A 64 -10.18 3.10 14.51
C LEU A 64 -11.25 2.64 13.52
N LEU A 65 -12.52 2.59 13.92
CA LEU A 65 -13.60 2.06 13.10
C LEU A 65 -13.78 2.84 11.79
N PRO A 66 -13.72 4.19 11.74
CA PRO A 66 -13.78 4.93 10.48
C PRO A 66 -12.64 4.59 9.54
N PHE A 67 -11.43 4.33 10.05
CA PHE A 67 -10.29 3.96 9.22
C PHE A 67 -10.55 2.63 8.51
N ILE A 68 -11.01 1.64 9.26
CA ILE A 68 -11.29 0.28 8.78
C ILE A 68 -12.50 0.27 7.85
N CYS A 69 -13.59 0.96 8.20
CA CYS A 69 -14.76 1.05 7.32
C CYS A 69 -14.42 1.67 5.97
N SER A 70 -13.63 2.75 5.93
CA SER A 70 -13.20 3.31 4.64
C SER A 70 -12.17 2.45 3.91
N LEU A 71 -11.39 1.60 4.61
CA LEU A 71 -10.60 0.55 3.95
C LEU A 71 -11.51 -0.49 3.29
N LEU A 72 -12.51 -1.01 3.99
CA LEU A 72 -13.41 -2.05 3.47
C LEU A 72 -14.25 -1.59 2.27
N LEU A 73 -14.48 -0.28 2.14
CA LEU A 73 -15.18 0.34 1.02
C LEU A 73 -14.26 0.70 -0.16
N HIS A 74 -12.96 0.46 -0.06
CA HIS A 74 -12.01 0.88 -1.08
C HIS A 74 -12.22 0.10 -2.40
N PRO A 75 -12.37 0.75 -3.56
CA PRO A 75 -12.68 0.08 -4.83
C PRO A 75 -11.59 -0.87 -5.33
N GLY A 76 -10.33 -0.68 -4.88
CA GLY A 76 -9.23 -1.59 -5.18
C GLY A 76 -9.47 -3.05 -4.75
N TRP A 77 -10.38 -3.33 -3.82
CA TRP A 77 -10.79 -4.70 -3.48
C TRP A 77 -11.56 -5.41 -4.61
N LEU A 78 -12.09 -4.67 -5.59
CA LEU A 78 -12.92 -5.20 -6.67
C LEU A 78 -12.11 -5.52 -7.94
N LEU A 79 -10.80 -5.24 -7.96
CA LEU A 79 -9.97 -5.57 -9.12
C LEU A 79 -9.75 -7.08 -9.23
N GLY A 80 -9.86 -7.63 -10.45
CA GLY A 80 -9.86 -9.08 -10.65
C GLY A 80 -11.10 -9.74 -10.07
N THR A 81 -12.24 -9.03 -10.04
CA THR A 81 -13.54 -9.59 -9.68
C THR A 81 -14.56 -9.36 -10.79
N THR A 82 -15.52 -10.27 -10.88
CA THR A 82 -16.67 -10.22 -11.77
C THR A 82 -17.95 -10.15 -10.93
N ALA A 83 -18.88 -9.28 -11.34
CA ALA A 83 -20.20 -9.23 -10.72
C ALA A 83 -21.10 -10.23 -11.45
N GLU A 84 -21.50 -11.29 -10.74
CA GLU A 84 -22.47 -12.26 -11.21
C GLU A 84 -23.78 -12.11 -10.44
N ALA A 85 -24.87 -12.65 -10.97
CA ALA A 85 -26.20 -12.58 -10.37
C ALA A 85 -26.25 -13.33 -9.03
N GLY A 86 -25.80 -12.68 -7.95
CA GLY A 86 -25.72 -13.24 -6.60
C GLY A 86 -24.48 -12.83 -5.80
N GLY A 87 -23.48 -12.17 -6.41
CA GLY A 87 -22.30 -11.74 -5.66
C GLY A 87 -21.10 -11.35 -6.51
N LEU A 88 -19.97 -11.13 -5.84
CA LEU A 88 -18.67 -10.91 -6.47
C LEU A 88 -17.92 -12.25 -6.53
N THR A 89 -17.54 -12.67 -7.72
CA THR A 89 -16.67 -13.81 -7.97
C THR A 89 -15.27 -13.30 -8.31
N LEU A 90 -14.24 -13.98 -7.83
CA LEU A 90 -12.87 -13.67 -8.23
C LEU A 90 -12.62 -14.20 -9.64
N MET A 91 -11.89 -13.44 -10.46
CA MET A 91 -11.48 -13.91 -11.77
C MET A 91 -10.54 -15.12 -11.64
N PRO A 92 -10.72 -16.17 -12.45
CA PRO A 92 -9.82 -17.32 -12.47
C PRO A 92 -8.39 -16.89 -12.80
N LEU A 93 -7.40 -17.55 -12.19
CA LEU A 93 -5.98 -17.26 -12.44
C LEU A 93 -5.55 -17.67 -13.85
N GLU A 94 -6.32 -18.56 -14.49
CA GLU A 94 -6.12 -19.04 -15.85
C GLU A 94 -6.44 -17.98 -16.92
N ASP A 95 -7.25 -16.96 -16.59
CA ASP A 95 -7.50 -15.80 -17.47
C ASP A 95 -6.40 -14.75 -17.31
N GLU A 96 -5.16 -15.14 -17.65
CA GLU A 96 -4.00 -14.26 -17.52
C GLU A 96 -4.14 -12.97 -18.33
N GLN A 97 -4.79 -13.03 -19.51
CA GLN A 97 -4.93 -11.85 -20.38
C GLN A 97 -5.95 -10.85 -19.81
N GLY A 98 -7.15 -11.31 -19.43
CA GLY A 98 -8.17 -10.45 -18.83
C GLY A 98 -7.70 -9.85 -17.52
N LEU A 99 -7.02 -10.66 -16.69
CA LEU A 99 -6.45 -10.21 -15.43
C LEU A 99 -5.36 -9.14 -15.65
N ASN A 100 -4.39 -9.39 -16.54
CA ASN A 100 -3.31 -8.43 -16.80
C ASN A 100 -3.84 -7.08 -17.29
N GLN A 101 -4.87 -7.09 -18.15
CA GLN A 101 -5.52 -5.87 -18.60
C GLN A 101 -6.16 -5.11 -17.43
N GLN A 102 -6.96 -5.78 -16.59
CA GLN A 102 -7.57 -5.15 -15.42
C GLN A 102 -6.54 -4.61 -14.43
N LEU A 103 -5.43 -5.32 -14.22
CA LEU A 103 -4.36 -4.88 -13.32
C LEU A 103 -3.62 -3.65 -13.87
N GLN A 104 -3.43 -3.56 -15.18
CA GLN A 104 -2.83 -2.38 -15.81
C GLN A 104 -3.75 -1.16 -15.69
N GLU A 105 -5.03 -1.30 -16.03
CA GLU A 105 -6.04 -0.23 -15.94
C GLU A 105 -6.28 0.19 -14.47
N GLY A 106 -6.32 -0.79 -13.57
CA GLY A 106 -6.58 -0.63 -12.14
C GLY A 106 -5.36 -0.38 -11.27
N SER A 107 -4.14 -0.28 -11.82
CA SER A 107 -2.90 -0.17 -11.03
C SER A 107 -2.94 0.94 -9.98
N HIS A 108 -3.52 2.09 -10.33
CA HIS A 108 -3.70 3.22 -9.41
C HIS A 108 -4.61 2.88 -8.21
N LEU A 109 -5.65 2.07 -8.41
CA LEU A 109 -6.55 1.65 -7.32
C LEU A 109 -5.84 0.67 -6.37
N LEU A 110 -4.97 -0.22 -6.87
CA LEU A 110 -4.13 -1.07 -5.99
C LEU A 110 -3.12 -0.22 -5.21
N HIS A 111 -2.54 0.78 -5.85
CA HIS A 111 -1.65 1.73 -5.18
C HIS A 111 -2.37 2.47 -4.04
N ASP A 112 -3.57 2.97 -4.31
CA ASP A 112 -4.40 3.67 -3.33
C ASP A 112 -4.85 2.74 -2.21
N LEU A 113 -5.24 1.50 -2.53
CA LEU A 113 -5.58 0.47 -1.55
C LEU A 113 -4.39 0.21 -0.63
N ARG A 114 -3.19 0.04 -1.19
CA ARG A 114 -1.97 -0.15 -0.40
C ARG A 114 -1.71 1.01 0.55
N LYS A 115 -1.88 2.26 0.11
CA LYS A 115 -1.74 3.44 0.98
C LYS A 115 -2.76 3.39 2.11
N ARG A 116 -4.00 2.99 1.82
CA ARG A 116 -5.06 2.87 2.83
C ARG A 116 -4.76 1.76 3.84
N ILE A 117 -4.31 0.58 3.40
CA ILE A 117 -3.88 -0.52 4.27
C ILE A 117 -2.71 -0.08 5.15
N LYS A 118 -1.71 0.60 4.58
CA LYS A 118 -0.57 1.14 5.34
C LYS A 118 -1.02 2.12 6.42
N ALA A 119 -1.95 3.02 6.10
CA ALA A 119 -2.50 3.97 7.07
C ALA A 119 -3.25 3.26 8.19
N VAL A 120 -4.12 2.29 7.85
CA VAL A 120 -4.82 1.46 8.85
C VAL A 120 -3.83 0.71 9.73
N ARG A 121 -2.82 0.07 9.15
CA ARG A 121 -1.79 -0.67 9.90
C ARG A 121 -1.07 0.21 10.89
N TYR A 122 -0.64 1.41 10.49
CA TYR A 122 0.06 2.32 11.40
C TYR A 122 -0.80 2.80 12.56
N GLN A 123 -2.07 3.10 12.30
CA GLN A 123 -3.00 3.43 13.38
C GLN A 123 -3.24 2.23 14.28
N ALA A 124 -3.34 1.03 13.71
CA ALA A 124 -3.55 -0.18 14.49
C ALA A 124 -2.32 -0.54 15.35
N GLU A 125 -1.11 -0.48 14.77
CA GLU A 125 0.15 -0.67 15.49
C GLU A 125 0.31 0.33 16.64
N PHE A 126 -0.18 1.57 16.49
CA PHE A 126 -0.11 2.57 17.55
C PHE A 126 -0.98 2.24 18.77
N PHE A 127 -2.10 1.54 18.57
CA PHE A 127 -3.05 1.19 19.62
C PHE A 127 -3.02 -0.29 20.02
N SER A 128 -1.97 -1.03 19.64
CA SER A 128 -1.88 -2.48 19.88
C SER A 128 -1.90 -2.87 21.36
N GLU A 129 -1.45 -1.98 22.26
CA GLU A 129 -1.45 -2.24 23.70
C GLU A 129 -2.86 -2.31 24.33
N PHE A 130 -3.89 -1.87 23.61
CA PHE A 130 -5.28 -1.85 24.09
C PHE A 130 -6.12 -3.03 23.58
N TYR A 131 -5.51 -4.02 22.91
CA TYR A 131 -6.23 -5.14 22.32
C TYR A 131 -5.47 -6.46 22.50
N ASP A 132 -6.21 -7.56 22.37
CA ASP A 132 -5.70 -8.92 22.50
C ASP A 132 -4.98 -9.44 21.25
N THR A 133 -4.49 -10.68 21.35
CA THR A 133 -3.77 -11.42 20.30
C THR A 133 -4.48 -11.42 18.94
N ASP A 134 -5.82 -11.49 18.90
CA ASP A 134 -6.59 -11.48 17.65
C ASP A 134 -6.37 -10.19 16.84
N TYR A 135 -6.17 -9.07 17.53
CA TYR A 135 -5.84 -7.78 16.94
C TYR A 135 -4.42 -7.74 16.38
N ALA A 136 -3.45 -8.28 17.13
CA ALA A 136 -2.08 -8.42 16.64
C ALA A 136 -2.02 -9.26 15.35
N GLN A 137 -2.83 -10.33 15.25
CA GLN A 137 -2.96 -11.11 14.02
C GLN A 137 -3.52 -10.28 12.85
N ARG A 138 -4.47 -9.35 13.10
CA ARG A 138 -4.95 -8.44 12.04
C ARG A 138 -3.85 -7.51 11.54
N ILE A 139 -3.02 -6.99 12.44
CA ILE A 139 -1.88 -6.13 12.09
C ILE A 139 -0.91 -6.86 11.16
N GLU A 140 -0.56 -8.11 11.49
CA GLU A 140 0.34 -8.92 10.65
C GLU A 140 -0.28 -9.22 9.27
N GLU A 141 -1.59 -9.44 9.19
CA GLU A 141 -2.26 -9.55 7.89
C GLU A 141 -2.22 -8.24 7.09
N PHE A 142 -2.42 -7.08 7.72
CA PHE A 142 -2.23 -5.78 7.04
C PHE A 142 -0.80 -5.59 6.55
N ARG A 143 0.19 -6.08 7.30
CA ARG A 143 1.60 -6.08 6.87
C ARG A 143 1.79 -6.95 5.63
N ALA A 144 1.30 -8.19 5.65
CA ALA A 144 1.40 -9.10 4.52
C ALA A 144 0.73 -8.54 3.25
N MET A 145 -0.46 -7.95 3.40
CA MET A 145 -1.15 -7.27 2.28
C MET A 145 -0.35 -6.07 1.75
N GLN A 146 0.19 -5.23 2.64
CA GLN A 146 1.00 -4.08 2.25
C GLN A 146 2.27 -4.51 1.47
N GLU A 147 2.89 -5.62 1.87
CA GLU A 147 4.06 -6.19 1.20
C GLU A 147 3.72 -6.69 -0.20
N ILE A 148 2.67 -7.52 -0.35
CA ILE A 148 2.26 -8.07 -1.65
C ILE A 148 1.86 -6.96 -2.62
N LEU A 149 0.99 -6.03 -2.18
CA LEU A 149 0.62 -4.87 -3.00
C LEU A 149 1.82 -3.95 -3.28
N GLY A 150 2.81 -3.93 -2.39
CA GLY A 150 4.08 -3.25 -2.60
C GLY A 150 4.85 -3.83 -3.77
N GLN A 151 4.98 -5.15 -3.82
CA GLN A 151 5.66 -5.84 -4.92
C GLN A 151 4.93 -5.60 -6.26
N LEU A 152 3.60 -5.72 -6.29
CA LEU A 152 2.80 -5.42 -7.48
C LEU A 152 3.00 -3.96 -7.96
N GLN A 153 3.04 -3.00 -7.02
CA GLN A 153 3.30 -1.61 -7.35
C GLN A 153 4.72 -1.40 -7.89
N ASP A 154 5.72 -1.99 -7.23
CA ASP A 154 7.12 -1.81 -7.59
C ASP A 154 7.39 -2.33 -9.00
N GLN A 155 6.74 -3.42 -9.42
CA GLN A 155 6.77 -3.91 -10.79
C GLN A 155 6.14 -2.93 -11.77
N ALA A 156 4.95 -2.41 -11.48
CA ALA A 156 4.30 -1.43 -12.35
C ALA A 156 5.16 -0.16 -12.52
N VAL A 157 5.74 0.33 -11.43
CA VAL A 157 6.66 1.48 -11.43
C VAL A 157 7.93 1.16 -12.22
N LEU A 158 8.51 -0.02 -12.05
CA LEU A 158 9.71 -0.45 -12.78
C LEU A 158 9.44 -0.55 -14.28
N SER A 159 8.34 -1.18 -14.69
CA SER A 159 7.92 -1.26 -16.10
C SER A 159 7.76 0.13 -16.70
N GLN A 160 6.97 1.00 -16.06
CA GLN A 160 6.75 2.37 -16.53
C GLN A 160 8.06 3.17 -16.59
N PHE A 161 8.95 3.00 -15.61
CA PHE A 161 10.25 3.65 -15.59
C PHE A 161 11.13 3.20 -16.76
N LEU A 162 11.19 1.90 -17.04
CA LEU A 162 11.97 1.34 -18.14
C LEU A 162 11.43 1.81 -19.50
N GLU A 163 10.11 1.77 -19.70
CA GLU A 163 9.48 2.22 -20.94
C GLU A 163 9.69 3.72 -21.18
N ARG A 164 9.54 4.54 -20.13
CA ARG A 164 9.80 5.99 -20.22
C ARG A 164 11.25 6.29 -20.53
N THR A 165 12.17 5.54 -19.96
CA THR A 165 13.63 5.73 -20.13
C THR A 165 14.08 5.30 -21.52
N LEU A 166 13.59 4.16 -22.00
CA LEU A 166 13.94 3.61 -23.31
C LEU A 166 13.09 4.18 -24.45
N LYS A 167 12.01 4.91 -24.12
CA LYS A 167 11.02 5.47 -25.06
C LYS A 167 10.45 4.41 -26.00
N SER A 168 10.21 3.21 -25.46
CA SER A 168 9.75 2.06 -26.23
C SER A 168 9.02 1.08 -25.32
N ASN A 169 8.15 0.26 -25.91
CA ASN A 169 7.44 -0.78 -25.19
C ASN A 169 8.41 -1.82 -24.64
N LEU A 170 8.24 -2.20 -23.37
CA LEU A 170 9.21 -3.02 -22.66
C LEU A 170 9.40 -4.40 -23.32
N ALA A 171 8.31 -5.03 -23.76
CA ALA A 171 8.33 -6.36 -24.38
C ALA A 171 9.10 -6.38 -25.71
N GLN A 172 9.23 -5.23 -26.39
CA GLN A 172 9.98 -5.14 -27.65
C GLN A 172 11.49 -4.99 -27.41
N VAL A 173 11.90 -4.16 -26.43
CA VAL A 173 13.31 -3.81 -26.22
C VAL A 173 14.02 -4.63 -25.15
N LEU A 174 13.26 -5.17 -24.21
CA LEU A 174 13.70 -6.03 -23.10
C LEU A 174 12.72 -7.21 -22.89
N PRO A 175 12.49 -8.07 -23.91
CA PRO A 175 11.55 -9.19 -23.82
C PRO A 175 11.79 -10.12 -22.62
N SER A 176 13.04 -10.41 -22.24
CA SER A 176 13.32 -11.30 -21.11
C SER A 176 12.90 -10.66 -19.77
N ILE A 177 13.11 -9.35 -19.64
CA ILE A 177 12.71 -8.59 -18.45
C ILE A 177 11.19 -8.45 -18.40
N ALA A 178 10.54 -8.16 -19.53
CA ALA A 178 9.09 -8.08 -19.61
C ALA A 178 8.43 -9.42 -19.19
N HIS A 179 8.98 -10.53 -19.68
CA HIS A 179 8.51 -11.86 -19.31
C HIS A 179 8.68 -12.14 -17.81
N GLN A 180 9.85 -11.84 -17.24
CA GLN A 180 10.07 -12.03 -15.80
C GLN A 180 9.10 -11.20 -14.95
N LEU A 181 8.88 -9.93 -15.32
CA LEU A 181 7.94 -9.06 -14.60
C LEU A 181 6.51 -9.59 -14.65
N GLN A 182 6.08 -10.13 -15.80
CA GLN A 182 4.77 -10.74 -15.94
C GLN A 182 4.62 -12.01 -15.08
N GLN A 183 5.65 -12.88 -15.04
CA GLN A 183 5.63 -14.08 -14.21
C GLN A 183 5.58 -13.76 -12.71
N ASP A 184 6.39 -12.79 -12.28
CA ASP A 184 6.41 -12.33 -10.90
C ASP A 184 5.07 -11.66 -10.54
N GLN A 185 4.45 -10.89 -11.46
CA GLN A 185 3.14 -10.28 -11.26
C GLN A 185 2.06 -11.33 -11.01
N ALA A 186 2.02 -12.38 -11.84
CA ALA A 186 1.10 -13.51 -11.66
C ALA A 186 1.31 -14.17 -10.29
N THR A 187 2.55 -14.40 -9.90
CA THR A 187 2.90 -15.00 -8.59
C THR A 187 2.42 -14.13 -7.42
N PHE A 188 2.62 -12.82 -7.48
CA PHE A 188 2.12 -11.91 -6.43
C PHE A 188 0.60 -11.86 -6.41
N TRP A 189 -0.05 -11.93 -7.57
CA TRP A 189 -1.51 -11.96 -7.65
C TRP A 189 -2.10 -13.24 -7.03
N GLN A 190 -1.50 -14.40 -7.29
CA GLN A 190 -1.87 -15.67 -6.66
C GLN A 190 -1.81 -15.61 -5.12
N ARG A 191 -0.86 -14.84 -4.57
CA ARG A 191 -0.74 -14.62 -3.12
C ARG A 191 -1.71 -13.57 -2.60
N TRP A 192 -2.05 -12.58 -3.41
CA TRP A 192 -2.99 -11.51 -3.07
C TRP A 192 -4.43 -12.02 -2.99
N GLN A 193 -4.84 -12.85 -3.95
CA GLN A 193 -6.23 -13.24 -4.16
C GLN A 193 -6.90 -13.91 -2.94
N PRO A 194 -6.24 -14.81 -2.17
CA PRO A 194 -6.84 -15.36 -0.95
C PRO A 194 -7.08 -14.31 0.14
N LEU A 195 -6.19 -13.33 0.27
CA LEU A 195 -6.35 -12.21 1.22
C LEU A 195 -7.50 -11.30 0.75
N GLN A 196 -7.54 -10.98 -0.54
CA GLN A 196 -8.64 -10.23 -1.14
C GLN A 196 -9.98 -10.90 -0.89
N GLN A 197 -10.09 -12.21 -1.16
CA GLN A 197 -11.32 -12.99 -0.95
C GLN A 197 -11.81 -12.87 0.49
N ARG A 198 -10.91 -13.07 1.45
CA ARG A 198 -11.23 -12.97 2.87
C ARG A 198 -11.76 -11.58 3.25
N TYR A 199 -11.17 -10.51 2.70
CA TYR A 199 -11.61 -9.14 2.95
C TYR A 199 -12.82 -8.70 2.12
N LEU A 200 -13.31 -9.54 1.19
CA LEU A 200 -14.60 -9.37 0.52
C LEU A 200 -15.74 -10.10 1.26
N ASP A 201 -15.41 -11.13 2.04
CA ASP A 201 -16.37 -11.90 2.84
C ASP A 201 -17.10 -11.05 3.90
N SER A 202 -18.41 -11.21 4.00
CA SER A 202 -19.26 -10.38 4.86
C SER A 202 -19.12 -10.73 6.34
N GLU A 203 -18.98 -12.01 6.68
CA GLU A 203 -18.81 -12.48 8.05
C GLU A 203 -17.46 -12.02 8.62
N PHE A 204 -16.40 -12.15 7.84
CA PHE A 204 -15.08 -11.65 8.20
C PHE A 204 -15.05 -10.13 8.35
N ARG A 205 -15.72 -9.39 7.46
CA ARG A 205 -15.88 -7.93 7.62
C ARG A 205 -16.58 -7.58 8.92
N GLN A 206 -17.58 -8.35 9.32
CA GLN A 206 -18.30 -8.13 10.57
C GLN A 206 -17.42 -8.45 11.78
N SER A 207 -16.68 -9.56 11.77
CA SER A 207 -15.79 -9.92 12.88
C SER A 207 -14.68 -8.89 13.07
N LEU A 208 -14.13 -8.33 11.98
CA LEU A 208 -13.15 -7.25 12.04
C LEU A 208 -13.72 -5.98 12.70
N ARG A 209 -14.98 -5.61 12.42
CA ARG A 209 -15.62 -4.46 13.07
C ARG A 209 -15.84 -4.71 14.56
N SER A 210 -16.35 -5.89 14.92
CA SER A 210 -16.59 -6.27 16.31
C SER A 210 -15.32 -6.23 17.14
N LEU A 211 -14.20 -6.74 16.61
CA LEU A 211 -12.90 -6.73 17.26
C LEU A 211 -12.47 -5.32 17.71
N LEU A 212 -12.77 -4.29 16.92
CA LEU A 212 -12.37 -2.90 17.21
C LEU A 212 -13.25 -2.23 18.27
N THR A 213 -14.47 -2.73 18.45
CA THR A 213 -15.43 -2.19 19.42
C THR A 213 -15.22 -2.68 20.85
N THR A 214 -14.32 -3.66 21.05
CA THR A 214 -14.04 -4.27 22.35
C THR A 214 -12.56 -4.16 22.70
N PRO A 215 -12.02 -2.95 22.98
CA PRO A 215 -10.69 -2.81 23.57
C PRO A 215 -10.67 -3.37 25.01
N ASN A 216 -9.49 -3.80 25.46
CA ASN A 216 -9.25 -4.39 26.78
C ASN A 216 -9.16 -3.35 27.91
#